data_AF-A0A1F8UMU5-F1
#
_entry.id   AF-A0A1F8UMU5-F1
#
_cell.length_a   1.000
_cell.length_b   1.000
_cell.length_c   1.000
_cell.angle_alpha   90.00
_cell.angle_beta   90.00
_cell.angle_gamma   90.00
#
_symmetry.space_group_name_H-M   'P 1'
#
loop_
_entity.id
_entity.type
_entity.pdbx_description
1 polymer ?
#
loop_
_entity_poly.entity_id
_entity_poly.type
_entity_poly.pdbx_seq_one_letter_code
_entity_poly.pdbx_strand_id
1 'polypeptide(L)'
;MRSNQNQYVHGSVAYKLNTNDEVEKIRRKQRKVNKELLFYRLNLIISVFVVFGMVAGLMTQYSSAANKQDKLKKIEQEIKLVQDNLYDAKVEVAESMDSKNVHKVATQRLGMVKAADYQIVYIDVPKENYTIKY
;
A
#
# COMPACT_ATOMS: atom_id res chain seq x y z
N MET A 1 1.78 28.85 -74.33
CA MET A 1 0.60 28.80 -75.22
C MET A 1 0.17 27.35 -75.39
N ARG A 2 -0.98 26.95 -74.83
CA ARG A 2 -1.64 25.67 -75.12
C ARG A 2 -3.15 25.91 -75.11
N SER A 3 -3.74 26.05 -76.29
CA SER A 3 -5.17 26.25 -76.49
C SER A 3 -5.92 24.95 -76.25
N ASN A 4 -6.82 24.93 -75.28
CA ASN A 4 -7.77 23.85 -75.10
C ASN A 4 -9.02 24.18 -75.95
N GLN A 5 -9.09 23.63 -77.16
CA GLN A 5 -10.24 23.79 -78.04
C GLN A 5 -11.36 22.85 -77.57
N ASN A 6 -12.37 23.44 -76.92
CA ASN A 6 -13.62 22.75 -76.63
C ASN A 6 -14.42 22.62 -77.93
N GLN A 7 -14.39 21.43 -78.52
CA GLN A 7 -15.13 21.06 -79.72
C GLN A 7 -16.61 20.87 -79.34
N TYR A 8 -17.45 21.87 -79.60
CA TYR A 8 -18.90 21.77 -79.41
C TYR A 8 -19.52 21.07 -80.63
N VAL A 9 -19.98 19.84 -80.45
CA VAL A 9 -20.70 19.07 -81.46
C VAL A 9 -22.19 19.38 -81.31
N HIS A 10 -22.76 20.09 -82.29
CA HIS A 10 -24.19 20.38 -82.36
C HIS A 10 -24.90 19.18 -83.00
N GLY A 11 -25.55 18.36 -82.18
CA GLY A 11 -26.32 17.20 -82.60
C GLY A 11 -27.08 16.63 -81.40
N SER A 12 -28.18 15.91 -81.63
CA SER A 12 -29.14 15.41 -80.63
C SER A 12 -28.61 14.29 -79.72
N VAL A 13 -27.34 14.35 -79.33
CA VAL A 13 -26.67 13.39 -78.45
C VAL A 13 -26.26 14.10 -77.17
N ALA A 14 -27.09 13.96 -76.13
CA ALA A 14 -26.75 14.44 -74.79
C ALA A 14 -25.49 13.72 -74.28
N TYR A 15 -24.56 14.48 -73.68
CA TYR A 15 -23.41 13.90 -72.98
C TYR A 15 -23.92 12.96 -71.88
N LYS A 16 -23.49 11.68 -71.92
CA LYS A 16 -23.73 10.76 -70.80
C LYS A 16 -22.86 11.22 -69.63
N LEU A 17 -23.47 11.88 -68.64
CA LEU A 17 -22.81 12.11 -67.36
C LEU A 17 -22.39 10.76 -66.78
N ASN A 18 -21.10 10.62 -66.47
CA ASN A 18 -20.55 9.42 -65.84
C ASN A 18 -20.93 9.43 -64.35
N THR A 19 -22.20 9.16 -64.07
CA THR A 19 -22.78 9.17 -62.72
C THR A 19 -22.14 8.10 -61.82
N ASN A 20 -21.59 7.03 -62.41
CA ASN A 20 -20.99 5.93 -61.64
C ASN A 20 -19.71 6.34 -60.90
N ASP A 21 -18.84 7.14 -61.53
CA ASP A 21 -17.58 7.55 -60.90
C ASP A 21 -17.77 8.52 -59.73
N GLU A 22 -18.80 9.37 -59.80
CA GLU A 22 -19.14 10.29 -58.70
C GLU A 22 -19.79 9.55 -57.53
N VAL A 23 -20.72 8.62 -57.81
CA VAL A 23 -21.35 7.78 -56.79
C VAL A 23 -20.31 6.91 -56.08
N GLU A 24 -19.31 6.39 -56.80
CA GLU A 24 -18.25 5.58 -56.18
C GLU A 24 -17.31 6.43 -55.31
N LYS A 25 -16.95 7.65 -55.74
CA LYS A 25 -16.18 8.60 -54.93
C LYS A 25 -16.92 9.03 -53.66
N ILE A 26 -18.23 9.25 -53.74
CA ILE A 26 -19.09 9.55 -52.58
C ILE A 26 -19.14 8.36 -51.62
N ARG A 27 -19.32 7.13 -52.13
CA ARG A 27 -19.29 5.89 -51.32
C ARG A 27 -17.95 5.68 -50.62
N ARG A 28 -16.83 5.94 -51.30
CA ARG A 28 -15.48 5.85 -50.73
C ARG A 28 -15.25 6.91 -49.66
N LYS A 29 -15.73 8.15 -49.85
CA LYS A 29 -15.70 9.20 -48.81
C LYS A 29 -16.56 8.83 -47.60
N GLN A 30 -17.80 8.38 -47.79
CA GLN A 30 -18.68 7.96 -46.70
C GLN A 30 -18.11 6.77 -45.90
N ARG A 31 -17.49 5.79 -46.57
CA ARG A 31 -16.80 4.68 -45.87
C ARG A 31 -15.60 5.16 -45.03
N LYS A 32 -14.86 6.17 -45.48
CA LYS A 32 -13.74 6.75 -44.70
C LYS A 32 -14.24 7.52 -43.48
N VAL A 33 -15.26 8.36 -43.65
CA VAL A 33 -15.88 9.12 -42.54
C VAL A 33 -16.47 8.17 -41.49
N ASN A 34 -17.13 7.09 -41.90
CA ASN A 34 -17.66 6.10 -40.96
C ASN A 34 -16.56 5.35 -40.20
N LYS A 35 -15.42 5.06 -40.84
CA LYS A 35 -14.27 4.44 -40.14
C LYS A 35 -13.66 5.40 -39.12
N GLU A 36 -13.46 6.67 -39.47
CA GLU A 36 -12.94 7.68 -38.54
C GLU A 36 -13.88 7.91 -37.35
N LEU A 37 -15.19 7.95 -37.58
CA LEU A 37 -16.20 8.03 -36.51
C LEU A 37 -16.20 6.78 -35.62
N LEU A 38 -15.99 5.59 -36.18
CA LEU A 38 -15.86 4.34 -35.41
C LEU A 38 -14.58 4.32 -34.57
N PHE A 39 -13.45 4.76 -35.13
CA PHE A 39 -12.19 4.88 -34.38
C PHE A 39 -12.29 5.91 -33.26
N TYR A 40 -12.98 7.04 -33.49
CA TYR A 40 -13.23 8.03 -32.46
C TYR A 40 -14.09 7.47 -31.32
N ARG A 41 -15.17 6.75 -31.65
CA ARG A 41 -16.03 6.07 -30.66
C ARG A 41 -15.24 5.02 -29.86
N LEU A 42 -14.39 4.23 -30.53
CA LEU A 42 -13.50 3.26 -29.87
C LEU A 42 -12.51 3.93 -28.92
N ASN A 43 -11.86 5.01 -29.35
CA ASN A 43 -10.93 5.76 -28.50
C ASN A 43 -11.63 6.36 -27.27
N LEU A 44 -12.88 6.80 -27.41
CA LEU A 44 -13.68 7.31 -26.31
C LEU A 44 -13.98 6.20 -25.29
N ILE A 45 -14.39 5.03 -25.77
CA ILE A 45 -14.64 3.85 -24.92
C ILE A 45 -13.36 3.43 -24.19
N ILE A 46 -12.22 3.36 -24.89
CA ILE A 46 -10.92 3.03 -24.29
C ILE A 46 -10.53 4.06 -23.24
N SER A 47 -10.72 5.35 -23.50
CA SER A 47 -10.43 6.41 -22.54
C SER A 47 -11.24 6.26 -21.24
N VAL A 48 -12.52 5.93 -21.34
CA VAL A 48 -13.37 5.65 -20.17
C VAL A 48 -12.85 4.44 -19.39
N PHE A 49 -12.46 3.36 -20.07
CA PHE A 49 -11.88 2.19 -19.42
C PHE A 49 -10.53 2.48 -18.76
N VAL A 50 -9.69 3.35 -19.33
CA VAL A 50 -8.42 3.77 -18.72
C VAL A 50 -8.67 4.54 -17.43
N VAL A 51 -9.57 5.52 -17.45
CA VAL A 51 -9.92 6.29 -16.25
C VAL A 51 -10.54 5.38 -15.18
N PHE A 52 -11.47 4.51 -15.56
CA PHE A 52 -12.07 3.55 -14.66
C PHE A 52 -11.04 2.57 -14.08
N GLY A 53 -10.13 2.06 -14.90
CA GLY A 53 -9.04 1.19 -14.47
C GLY A 53 -8.08 1.87 -13.51
N MET A 54 -7.80 3.16 -13.72
CA MET A 54 -6.96 3.96 -12.81
C MET A 54 -7.62 4.11 -11.44
N VAL A 55 -8.92 4.43 -11.40
CA VAL A 55 -9.69 4.55 -10.15
C VAL A 55 -9.80 3.20 -9.43
N ALA A 56 -10.08 2.11 -10.16
CA ALA A 56 -10.12 0.76 -9.59
C ALA A 56 -8.75 0.33 -9.04
N GLY A 57 -7.66 0.65 -9.75
CA GLY A 57 -6.29 0.38 -9.30
C GLY A 57 -5.90 1.17 -8.04
N LEU A 58 -6.37 2.41 -7.89
CA LEU A 58 -6.19 3.16 -6.64
C LEU A 58 -6.95 2.50 -5.50
N MET A 59 -8.19 2.04 -5.73
CA MET A 59 -9.03 1.42 -4.71
C MET A 59 -8.41 0.13 -4.13
N THR A 60 -7.76 -0.70 -4.97
CA THR A 60 -7.06 -1.92 -4.49
C THR A 60 -5.84 -1.59 -3.64
N GLN A 61 -5.14 -0.50 -3.94
CA GLN A 61 -4.05 0.00 -3.10
C GLN A 61 -4.56 0.51 -1.74
N TYR A 62 -5.69 1.23 -1.72
CA TYR A 62 -6.31 1.68 -0.47
C TYR A 62 -6.77 0.52 0.41
N SER A 63 -7.40 -0.52 -0.15
CA SER A 63 -7.77 -1.72 0.62
C SER A 63 -6.53 -2.46 1.16
N SER A 64 -5.46 -2.54 0.36
CA SER A 64 -4.19 -3.13 0.79
C SER A 64 -3.53 -2.31 1.89
N ALA A 65 -3.63 -0.98 1.84
CA ALA A 65 -3.13 -0.09 2.87
C ALA A 65 -3.92 -0.22 4.18
N ALA A 66 -5.26 -0.35 4.12
CA ALA A 66 -6.10 -0.57 5.30
C ALA A 66 -5.74 -1.88 6.02
N ASN A 67 -5.58 -2.98 5.27
CA ASN A 67 -5.15 -4.26 5.85
C ASN A 67 -3.76 -4.19 6.49
N LYS A 68 -2.84 -3.37 5.93
CA LYS A 68 -1.52 -3.13 6.51
C LYS A 68 -1.60 -2.29 7.79
N GLN A 69 -2.48 -1.29 7.85
CA GLN A 69 -2.70 -0.49 9.05
C GLN A 69 -3.24 -1.32 10.21
N ASP A 70 -4.16 -2.25 9.97
CA ASP A 70 -4.66 -3.13 11.03
C ASP A 70 -3.58 -4.06 11.58
N LYS A 71 -2.71 -4.58 10.72
CA LYS A 71 -1.54 -5.36 11.14
C LYS A 71 -0.56 -4.52 11.97
N LEU A 72 -0.30 -3.28 11.55
CA LEU A 72 0.56 -2.36 12.31
C LEU A 72 -0.02 -2.06 13.70
N LYS A 73 -1.33 -1.80 13.80
CA LYS A 73 -1.99 -1.59 15.09
C LYS A 73 -1.89 -2.81 16.00
N LYS A 74 -2.08 -4.03 15.47
CA LYS A 74 -1.92 -5.26 16.26
C LYS A 74 -0.49 -5.42 16.79
N ILE A 75 0.51 -5.21 15.93
CA ILE A 75 1.92 -5.29 16.33
C ILE A 75 2.23 -4.23 17.40
N GLU A 76 1.71 -3.01 17.27
CA GLU A 76 1.89 -1.96 18.27
C GLU A 76 1.25 -2.33 19.62
N GLN A 77 0.06 -2.95 19.60
CA GLN A 77 -0.60 -3.46 20.79
C GLN A 77 0.19 -4.59 21.46
N GLU A 78 0.74 -5.53 20.68
CA GLU A 78 1.59 -6.61 21.19
C GLU A 78 2.87 -6.06 21.83
N ILE A 79 3.51 -5.05 21.22
CA ILE A 79 4.71 -4.40 21.79
C ILE A 79 4.37 -3.75 23.13
N LYS A 80 3.25 -3.03 23.21
CA LYS A 80 2.80 -2.38 24.46
C LYS A 80 2.54 -3.42 25.55
N LEU A 81 1.80 -4.49 25.24
CA LEU A 81 1.56 -5.59 26.18
C LEU A 81 2.86 -6.21 26.69
N VAL A 82 3.82 -6.47 25.81
CA VAL A 82 5.12 -7.03 26.21
C VAL A 82 5.93 -6.06 27.06
N GLN A 83 5.88 -4.76 26.77
CA GLN A 83 6.53 -3.73 27.59
C GLN A 83 5.90 -3.63 28.98
N ASP A 84 4.58 -3.63 29.08
CA ASP A 84 3.86 -3.59 30.35
C ASP A 84 4.18 -4.84 31.17
N ASN A 85 4.11 -6.03 30.58
CA ASN A 85 4.50 -7.27 31.25
C ASN A 85 5.96 -7.25 31.73
N LEU A 86 6.88 -6.68 30.94
CA LEU A 86 8.28 -6.52 31.35
C LEU A 86 8.43 -5.53 32.50
N TYR A 87 7.65 -4.45 32.51
CA TYR A 87 7.64 -3.48 33.59
C TYR A 87 7.10 -4.10 34.88
N ASP A 88 5.96 -4.78 34.81
CA ASP A 88 5.35 -5.46 35.95
C ASP A 88 6.28 -6.53 36.54
N ALA A 89 6.90 -7.35 35.69
CA ALA A 89 7.87 -8.35 36.13
C ALA A 89 9.11 -7.70 36.79
N LYS A 90 9.57 -6.55 36.27
CA LYS A 90 10.67 -5.80 36.91
C LYS A 90 10.28 -5.24 38.27
N VAL A 91 9.04 -4.76 38.40
CA VAL A 91 8.52 -4.28 39.68
C VAL A 91 8.41 -5.44 40.66
N GLU A 92 7.88 -6.60 40.26
CA GLU A 92 7.79 -7.80 41.11
C GLU A 92 9.18 -8.30 41.54
N VAL A 93 10.16 -8.29 40.63
CA VAL A 93 11.57 -8.61 40.97
C VAL A 93 12.12 -7.60 41.97
N ALA A 94 11.87 -6.31 41.78
CA ALA A 94 12.31 -5.28 42.71
C ALA A 94 11.64 -5.42 44.10
N GLU A 95 10.35 -5.73 44.14
CA GLU A 95 9.60 -5.94 45.39
C GLU A 95 10.02 -7.22 46.12
N SER A 96 10.35 -8.28 45.38
CA SER A 96 10.86 -9.53 45.96
C SER A 96 12.32 -9.42 46.42
N MET A 97 13.13 -8.59 45.74
CA MET A 97 14.49 -8.24 46.15
C MET A 97 14.54 -7.15 47.24
N ASP A 98 13.43 -6.47 47.53
CA ASP A 98 13.38 -5.47 48.59
C ASP A 98 13.74 -6.13 49.93
N SER A 99 14.74 -5.54 50.60
CA SER A 99 15.32 -6.04 51.85
C SER A 99 14.26 -6.29 52.92
N LYS A 100 13.19 -5.48 52.94
CA LYS A 100 12.06 -5.65 53.86
C LYS A 100 11.26 -6.92 53.60
N ASN A 101 11.03 -7.25 52.34
CA ASN A 101 10.27 -8.43 51.94
C ASN A 101 11.10 -9.70 52.16
N VAL A 102 12.40 -9.65 51.82
CA VAL A 102 13.37 -10.71 52.14
C VAL A 102 13.43 -10.95 53.64
N HIS A 103 13.51 -9.90 54.45
CA HIS A 103 13.54 -10.02 55.92
C HIS A 103 12.26 -10.65 56.48
N LYS A 104 11.10 -10.25 55.95
CA LYS A 104 9.80 -10.80 56.34
C LYS A 104 9.68 -12.28 55.99
N VAL A 105 10.08 -12.69 54.79
CA VAL A 105 10.06 -14.11 54.38
C VAL A 105 11.05 -14.92 55.22
N ALA A 106 12.25 -14.40 55.44
CA ALA A 106 13.28 -15.05 56.25
C ALA A 106 12.81 -15.31 57.70
N THR A 107 12.20 -14.31 58.34
CA THR A 107 11.70 -14.43 59.72
C THR A 107 10.42 -15.25 59.81
N GLN A 108 9.44 -15.03 58.94
CA GLN A 108 8.10 -15.64 59.07
C GLN A 108 7.99 -17.03 58.46
N ARG A 109 8.64 -17.28 57.32
CA ARG A 109 8.57 -18.59 56.63
C ARG A 109 9.77 -19.48 56.92
N LEU A 110 10.96 -18.91 57.03
CA LEU A 110 12.20 -19.67 57.24
C LEU A 110 12.63 -19.72 58.71
N GLY A 111 11.93 -19.02 59.62
CA GLY A 111 12.23 -19.01 61.05
C GLY A 111 13.60 -18.40 61.39
N MET A 112 14.18 -17.62 60.48
CA MET A 112 15.49 -17.01 60.67
C MET A 112 15.41 -15.86 61.67
N VAL A 113 16.45 -15.70 62.49
CA VAL A 113 16.58 -14.60 63.46
C VAL A 113 17.80 -13.76 63.07
N LYS A 114 17.74 -12.45 63.32
CA LYS A 114 18.86 -11.55 63.08
C LYS A 114 20.07 -11.98 63.92
N ALA A 115 21.23 -12.10 63.28
CA ALA A 115 22.48 -12.44 63.94
C ALA A 115 22.88 -11.35 64.95
N ALA A 116 23.52 -11.76 66.05
CA ALA A 116 24.08 -10.83 67.03
C ALA A 116 25.35 -10.16 66.46
N ASP A 117 25.70 -8.97 66.96
CA ASP A 117 26.76 -8.13 66.37
C ASP A 117 28.13 -8.84 66.28
N TYR A 118 28.43 -9.73 67.22
CA TYR A 118 29.68 -10.51 67.24
C TYR A 118 29.72 -11.66 66.22
N GLN A 119 28.60 -12.00 65.58
CA GLN A 119 28.49 -13.07 64.58
C GLN A 119 28.58 -12.52 63.14
N ILE A 120 28.73 -11.21 62.97
CA ILE A 120 28.78 -10.56 61.66
C ILE A 120 30.23 -10.51 61.17
N VAL A 121 30.51 -11.18 60.04
CA VAL A 121 31.80 -11.13 59.36
C VAL A 121 31.65 -10.32 58.08
N TYR A 122 32.37 -9.20 57.98
CA TYR A 122 32.38 -8.36 56.79
C TYR A 122 33.33 -8.95 55.74
N ILE A 123 32.84 -9.09 54.51
CA ILE A 123 33.64 -9.49 53.35
C ILE A 123 33.68 -8.33 52.36
N ASP A 124 34.83 -8.16 51.70
CA ASP A 124 35.02 -7.11 50.70
C ASP A 124 34.48 -7.60 49.35
N VAL A 125 33.46 -6.92 48.82
CA VAL A 125 32.78 -7.35 47.61
C VAL A 125 33.31 -6.54 46.41
N PRO A 126 33.92 -7.18 45.40
CA PRO A 126 34.40 -6.47 44.22
C PRO A 126 33.23 -5.85 43.44
N LYS A 127 33.42 -4.64 42.91
CA LYS A 127 32.38 -3.85 42.22
C LYS A 127 31.98 -4.38 40.83
N GLU A 128 32.72 -5.36 40.29
CA GLU A 128 32.53 -5.90 38.95
C GLU A 128 31.44 -6.99 38.97
N ASN A 129 30.23 -6.60 38.59
CA ASN A 129 29.07 -7.48 38.53
C ASN A 129 29.08 -8.22 37.17
N TYR A 130 29.60 -9.44 37.10
CA TYR A 130 29.61 -10.23 35.87
C TYR A 130 28.22 -10.80 35.58
N THR A 131 27.28 -9.96 35.16
CA THR A 131 26.10 -10.46 34.44
C THR A 131 26.53 -10.63 32.98
N ILE A 132 27.12 -11.78 32.66
CA ILE A 132 27.39 -12.16 31.27
C ILE A 132 26.02 -12.36 30.61
N LYS A 133 25.60 -11.39 29.81
CA LYS A 133 24.46 -11.54 28.90
C LYS A 133 24.96 -12.30 27.66
N TYR A 134 24.51 -13.53 27.51
CA TYR A 134 24.57 -14.26 26.23
C TYR A 134 23.43 -13.80 25.33
#